data_AF-A0A2H3JSX6-F1
#
_entry.id   AF-A0A2H3JSX6-F1
#
_cell.length_a   1.000
_cell.length_b   1.000
_cell.length_c   1.000
_cell.angle_alpha   90.00
_cell.angle_beta   90.00
_cell.angle_gamma   90.00
#
_symmetry.space_group_name_H-M   'P 1'
#
loop_
_entity.id
_entity.type
_entity.pdbx_description
1 polymer ?
#
loop_
_entity_poly.entity_id
_entity_poly.type
_entity_poly.pdbx_seq_one_letter_code
_entity_poly.pdbx_strand_id
1 'polypeptide(L)'
;MGLGALYRQLLDRCTFEEFCVAFEASSIIALFDHHGLKPQRENFHNLEDVLSGSPHVNKSVWDLKQFVMNKDMRLIPSVNVDYGFMNCRTPDEYTELKALYKQLFELEHKTSFDPVELHNAAIRGKIFEYASGVLKFKKGQKKLYTRLMRNPYPLAEY
;
A
#
# COMPACT_ATOMS: atom_id res chain seq x y z
N MET A 1 13.17 -17.52 1.19
CA MET A 1 14.17 -16.51 0.76
C MET A 1 13.55 -15.13 0.96
N GLY A 2 14.28 -14.15 1.51
CA GLY A 2 13.77 -12.78 1.67
C GLY A 2 13.99 -11.92 0.41
N LEU A 3 13.28 -10.78 0.30
CA LEU A 3 13.33 -9.91 -0.87
C LEU A 3 14.75 -9.40 -1.17
N GLY A 4 15.53 -9.04 -0.14
CA GLY A 4 16.92 -8.62 -0.32
C GLY A 4 17.84 -9.71 -0.91
N ALA A 5 17.57 -10.99 -0.59
CA ALA A 5 18.31 -12.10 -1.19
C ALA A 5 17.91 -12.33 -2.66
N LEU A 6 16.64 -12.10 -3.00
CA LEU A 6 16.16 -12.13 -4.38
C LEU A 6 16.84 -11.02 -5.22
N TYR A 7 16.89 -9.79 -4.70
CA TYR A 7 17.62 -8.69 -5.36
C TYR A 7 19.11 -8.97 -5.51
N ARG A 8 19.76 -9.58 -4.51
CA ARG A 8 21.16 -9.98 -4.64
C ARG A 8 21.37 -10.97 -5.80
N GLN A 9 20.52 -11.99 -5.91
CA GLN A 9 20.59 -12.93 -7.04
C GLN A 9 20.37 -12.26 -8.39
N LEU A 10 19.51 -11.24 -8.45
CA LEU A 10 19.32 -10.46 -9.67
C LEU A 10 20.60 -9.70 -10.03
N LEU A 11 21.18 -8.98 -9.06
CA LEU A 11 22.41 -8.19 -9.25
C LEU A 11 23.64 -9.06 -9.58
N ASP A 12 23.64 -10.33 -9.15
CA ASP A 12 24.68 -11.30 -9.54
C ASP A 12 24.51 -11.82 -10.98
N ARG A 13 23.33 -11.62 -11.60
CA ARG A 13 22.96 -12.15 -12.93
C ARG A 13 22.85 -11.08 -14.01
N CYS A 14 22.61 -9.82 -13.65
CA CYS A 14 22.54 -8.70 -14.56
C CYS A 14 23.73 -7.75 -14.39
N THR A 15 23.99 -6.94 -15.41
CA THR A 15 24.92 -5.82 -15.30
C THR A 15 24.28 -4.67 -14.52
N PHE A 16 25.12 -3.75 -14.03
CA PHE A 16 24.64 -2.52 -13.40
C PHE A 16 23.80 -1.67 -14.38
N GLU A 17 24.19 -1.62 -15.66
CA GLU A 17 23.48 -0.86 -16.69
C GLU A 17 22.09 -1.45 -16.95
N GLU A 18 21.96 -2.77 -17.12
CA GLU A 18 20.66 -3.44 -17.26
C GLU A 18 19.74 -3.15 -16.08
N PHE A 19 20.28 -3.20 -14.86
CA PHE A 19 19.51 -2.87 -13.67
C PHE A 19 19.04 -1.41 -13.67
N CYS A 20 19.92 -0.46 -13.96
CA CYS A 20 19.58 0.97 -14.02
C CYS A 20 18.52 1.25 -15.09
N VAL A 21 18.67 0.70 -16.29
CA VAL A 21 17.68 0.82 -17.36
C VAL A 21 16.34 0.25 -16.93
N ALA A 22 16.34 -0.94 -16.33
CA ALA A 22 15.10 -1.56 -15.86
C ALA A 22 14.43 -0.78 -14.73
N PHE A 23 15.21 -0.23 -13.80
CA PHE A 23 14.71 0.61 -12.72
C PHE A 23 14.06 1.88 -13.26
N GLU A 24 14.78 2.65 -14.08
CA GLU A 24 14.26 3.90 -14.67
C GLU A 24 13.01 3.68 -15.53
N ALA A 25 12.92 2.54 -16.20
CA ALA A 25 11.79 2.18 -17.05
C ALA A 25 10.65 1.43 -16.33
N SER A 26 10.68 1.31 -14.99
CA SER A 26 9.68 0.56 -14.21
C SER A 26 9.49 -0.89 -14.66
N SER A 27 10.57 -1.54 -15.11
CA SER A 27 10.58 -2.87 -15.73
C SER A 27 11.43 -3.90 -14.98
N ILE A 28 11.73 -3.66 -13.69
CA ILE A 28 12.45 -4.63 -12.82
C ILE A 28 11.74 -6.00 -12.78
N ILE A 29 10.41 -6.04 -12.86
CA ILE A 29 9.67 -7.31 -12.94
C ILE A 29 10.06 -8.11 -14.19
N ALA A 30 10.12 -7.44 -15.34
CA ALA A 30 10.57 -8.07 -16.59
C ALA A 30 12.04 -8.51 -16.48
N LEU A 31 12.88 -7.74 -15.77
CA LEU A 31 14.27 -8.11 -15.53
C LEU A 31 14.39 -9.37 -14.65
N PHE A 32 13.59 -9.50 -13.58
CA PHE A 32 13.52 -10.75 -12.81
C PHE A 32 13.16 -11.94 -13.69
N ASP A 33 12.16 -11.79 -14.56
CA ASP A 33 11.70 -12.86 -15.45
C ASP A 33 12.79 -13.24 -16.46
N HIS A 34 13.45 -12.24 -17.05
CA HIS A 34 14.54 -12.40 -18.00
C HIS A 34 15.70 -13.22 -17.41
N HIS A 35 16.05 -12.98 -16.14
CA HIS A 35 17.12 -13.72 -15.44
C HIS A 35 16.63 -14.99 -14.73
N GLY A 36 15.43 -15.50 -15.07
CA GLY A 36 14.91 -16.78 -14.58
C GLY A 36 14.55 -16.77 -13.09
N LEU A 37 14.16 -15.60 -12.55
CA LEU A 37 13.79 -15.41 -11.16
C LEU A 37 12.26 -15.26 -10.96
N LYS A 38 11.47 -15.52 -12.01
CA LYS A 38 10.00 -15.47 -11.99
C LYS A 38 9.39 -16.27 -10.82
N PRO A 39 9.70 -17.57 -10.65
CA PRO A 39 9.11 -18.36 -9.55
C PRO A 39 9.42 -17.79 -8.17
N GLN A 40 10.59 -17.17 -8.01
CA GLN A 40 11.01 -16.58 -6.75
C GLN A 40 10.26 -15.27 -6.46
N ARG A 41 10.13 -14.38 -7.45
CA ARG A 41 9.42 -13.11 -7.28
C ARG A 41 7.92 -13.29 -7.03
N GLU A 42 7.31 -14.32 -7.62
CA GLU A 42 5.88 -14.62 -7.44
C GLU A 42 5.52 -15.04 -6.00
N ASN A 43 6.52 -15.41 -5.17
CA ASN A 43 6.30 -15.65 -3.74
C ASN A 43 6.07 -14.37 -2.94
N PHE A 44 6.34 -13.20 -3.50
CA PHE A 44 6.17 -11.91 -2.84
C PHE A 44 4.86 -11.29 -3.29
N HIS A 45 3.83 -11.48 -2.46
CA HIS A 45 2.50 -10.89 -2.68
C HIS A 45 2.61 -9.37 -2.92
N ASN A 46 1.91 -8.88 -3.94
CA ASN A 46 1.91 -7.47 -4.38
C ASN A 46 3.27 -6.87 -4.79
N LEU A 47 4.34 -7.65 -4.94
CA LEU A 47 5.63 -7.13 -5.40
C LEU A 47 5.53 -6.50 -6.80
N GLU A 48 4.78 -7.13 -7.69
CA GLU A 48 4.54 -6.62 -9.04
C GLU A 48 3.76 -5.31 -9.02
N ASP A 49 2.77 -5.17 -8.15
CA ASP A 49 2.02 -3.92 -7.99
C ASP A 49 2.94 -2.76 -7.58
N VAL A 50 3.77 -2.98 -6.56
CA VAL A 50 4.75 -1.98 -6.07
C VAL A 50 5.74 -1.59 -7.18
N LEU A 51 6.27 -2.57 -7.91
CA LEU A 51 7.35 -2.33 -8.88
C LEU A 51 6.85 -1.83 -10.24
N SER A 52 5.58 -2.06 -10.59
CA SER A 52 5.01 -1.70 -11.90
C SER A 52 5.05 -0.21 -12.25
N GLY A 53 5.05 0.68 -11.23
CA GLY A 53 5.19 2.12 -11.42
C GLY A 53 6.46 2.71 -10.81
N SER A 54 7.24 1.93 -10.06
CA SER A 54 8.45 2.42 -9.39
C SER A 54 9.54 2.76 -10.42
N PRO A 55 10.32 3.84 -10.24
CA PRO A 55 10.31 4.75 -9.10
C PRO A 55 9.33 5.94 -9.23
N HIS A 56 8.64 6.09 -10.35
CA HIS A 56 7.96 7.34 -10.71
C HIS A 56 6.55 7.47 -10.14
N VAL A 57 5.81 6.36 -10.09
CA VAL A 57 4.40 6.32 -9.68
C VAL A 57 4.18 5.19 -8.69
N ASN A 58 3.54 5.51 -7.57
CA ASN A 58 3.22 4.55 -6.54
C ASN A 58 1.75 4.68 -6.15
N LYS A 59 1.05 3.57 -5.90
CA LYS A 59 -0.28 3.65 -5.29
C LYS A 59 -0.14 4.23 -3.89
N SER A 60 -1.01 5.18 -3.54
CA SER A 60 -0.94 5.89 -2.26
C SER A 60 -1.06 4.96 -1.04
N VAL A 61 -1.53 3.72 -1.21
CA VAL A 61 -1.61 2.73 -0.12
C VAL A 61 -0.24 2.25 0.34
N TRP A 62 0.75 2.24 -0.56
CA TRP A 62 2.11 1.88 -0.22
C TRP A 62 2.76 2.98 0.62
N ASP A 63 2.45 4.24 0.33
CA ASP A 63 2.85 5.38 1.15
C ASP A 63 2.11 5.38 2.50
N LEU A 64 0.82 5.01 2.51
CA LEU A 64 0.07 4.80 3.76
C LEU A 64 0.75 3.72 4.61
N LYS A 65 1.12 2.58 4.02
CA LYS A 65 1.82 1.49 4.71
C LYS A 65 3.11 1.99 5.35
N GLN A 66 3.94 2.70 4.60
CA GLN A 66 5.16 3.30 5.15
C GLN A 66 4.85 4.29 6.28
N PHE A 67 3.86 5.15 6.10
CA PHE A 67 3.48 6.18 7.07
C PHE A 67 2.98 5.61 8.41
N VAL A 68 2.21 4.51 8.39
CA VAL A 68 1.61 3.93 9.62
C VAL A 68 2.51 2.89 10.29
N MET A 69 3.39 2.24 9.52
CA MET A 69 4.32 1.23 10.05
C MET A 69 5.63 1.84 10.57
N ASN A 70 6.07 2.98 10.02
CA ASN A 70 7.30 3.66 10.43
C ASN A 70 7.00 4.95 11.21
N LYS A 71 7.66 5.13 12.36
CA LYS A 71 7.42 6.30 13.24
C LYS A 71 7.91 7.62 12.64
N ASP A 72 8.96 7.57 11.84
CA ASP A 72 9.65 8.75 11.33
C ASP A 72 9.10 9.26 9.99
N MET A 73 8.15 8.53 9.41
CA MET A 73 7.55 8.89 8.13
C MET A 73 6.57 10.05 8.29
N ARG A 74 6.74 11.06 7.45
CA ARG A 74 5.84 12.22 7.36
C ARG A 74 4.61 11.85 6.55
N LEU A 75 3.49 12.47 6.91
CA LEU A 75 2.25 12.36 6.14
C LEU A 75 2.44 13.06 4.79
N ILE A 76 2.12 12.36 3.70
CA ILE A 76 2.14 12.93 2.35
C ILE A 76 0.73 13.35 1.90
N PRO A 77 0.60 14.27 0.91
CA PRO A 77 -0.71 14.79 0.52
C PRO A 77 -1.71 13.73 0.06
N SER A 78 -1.30 12.76 -0.76
CA SER A 78 -2.18 11.68 -1.22
C SER A 78 -2.71 10.87 -0.04
N VAL A 79 -1.84 10.50 0.91
CA VAL A 79 -2.25 9.77 2.11
C VAL A 79 -3.20 10.60 2.97
N ASN A 80 -2.93 11.90 3.10
CA ASN A 80 -3.77 12.82 3.88
C ASN A 80 -5.22 12.84 3.36
N VAL A 81 -5.38 12.81 2.04
CA VAL A 81 -6.69 12.92 1.41
C VAL A 81 -7.36 11.55 1.22
N ASP A 82 -6.70 10.62 0.52
CA ASP A 82 -7.28 9.34 0.11
C ASP A 82 -7.77 8.52 1.30
N TYR A 83 -7.03 8.56 2.42
CA TYR A 83 -7.30 7.72 3.60
C TYR A 83 -7.93 8.47 4.76
N GLY A 84 -8.32 9.74 4.55
CA GLY A 84 -9.20 10.45 5.45
C GLY A 84 -8.55 11.16 6.64
N PHE A 85 -7.22 11.30 6.67
CA PHE A 85 -6.54 12.08 7.72
C PHE A 85 -6.94 13.56 7.67
N MET A 86 -7.25 14.10 6.50
CA MET A 86 -7.76 15.47 6.34
C MET A 86 -9.14 15.68 7.00
N ASN A 87 -9.87 14.59 7.26
CA ASN A 87 -11.20 14.64 7.89
C ASN A 87 -11.12 14.59 9.43
N CYS A 88 -9.93 14.36 9.99
CA CYS A 88 -9.70 14.38 11.44
C CYS A 88 -9.81 15.80 11.98
N ARG A 89 -10.59 15.96 13.05
CA ARG A 89 -10.83 17.25 13.72
C ARG A 89 -10.02 17.41 15.00
N THR A 90 -9.53 16.31 15.55
CA THR A 90 -8.75 16.30 16.79
C THR A 90 -7.49 15.44 16.64
N PRO A 91 -6.46 15.68 17.46
CA PRO A 91 -5.28 14.80 17.52
C PRO A 91 -5.61 13.35 17.89
N ASP A 92 -6.65 13.14 18.69
CA ASP A 92 -7.11 11.81 19.08
C ASP A 92 -7.68 11.05 17.87
N GLU A 93 -8.53 11.69 17.07
CA GLU A 93 -9.05 11.09 15.82
C GLU A 93 -7.93 10.72 14.86
N TYR A 94 -6.92 11.58 14.74
CA TYR A 94 -5.74 11.32 13.92
C TYR A 94 -4.95 10.10 14.42
N THR A 95 -4.73 10.02 15.74
CA THR A 95 -4.01 8.93 16.38
C THR A 95 -4.77 7.61 16.25
N GLU A 96 -6.08 7.63 16.47
CA GLU A 96 -6.96 6.45 16.31
C GLU A 96 -7.01 5.97 14.87
N LEU A 97 -7.10 6.88 13.88
CA LEU A 97 -7.10 6.53 12.46
C LEU A 97 -5.76 5.92 12.04
N LYS A 98 -4.64 6.52 12.50
CA LYS A 98 -3.30 5.98 12.24
C LYS A 98 -3.13 4.57 12.84
N ALA A 99 -3.60 4.37 14.08
CA ALA A 99 -3.56 3.08 14.75
C ALA A 99 -4.41 2.01 14.05
N LEU A 100 -5.59 2.38 13.53
CA LEU A 100 -6.45 1.48 12.77
C LEU A 100 -5.77 1.01 11.49
N TYR A 101 -5.23 1.92 10.68
CA TYR A 101 -4.53 1.52 9.45
C TYR A 101 -3.30 0.65 9.76
N LYS A 102 -2.55 0.99 10.81
CA LYS A 102 -1.46 0.14 11.29
C LYS A 102 -1.96 -1.27 11.63
N GLN A 103 -3.06 -1.38 12.36
CA GLN A 103 -3.69 -2.67 12.69
C GLN A 103 -4.10 -3.44 11.43
N LEU A 104 -4.64 -2.78 10.41
CA LEU A 104 -4.95 -3.42 9.13
C LEU A 104 -3.70 -4.03 8.48
N PHE A 105 -2.60 -3.27 8.36
CA PHE A 105 -1.35 -3.81 7.79
C PHE A 105 -0.69 -4.90 8.65
N GLU A 106 -0.88 -4.90 9.97
CA GLU A 106 -0.41 -5.98 10.84
C GLU A 106 -1.18 -7.31 10.66
N LEU A 107 -2.35 -7.24 10.00
CA LEU A 107 -3.18 -8.39 9.62
C LEU A 107 -2.88 -8.90 8.20
N GLU A 108 -2.00 -8.24 7.45
CA GLU A 108 -1.53 -8.71 6.16
C GLU A 108 -0.98 -10.15 6.30
N HIS A 109 -1.36 -11.02 5.36
CA HIS A 109 -1.09 -12.47 5.37
C HIS A 109 -1.78 -13.29 6.50
N LYS A 110 -2.54 -12.67 7.40
CA LYS A 110 -3.29 -13.36 8.46
C LYS A 110 -4.80 -13.37 8.21
N THR A 111 -5.29 -12.44 7.40
CA THR A 111 -6.71 -12.27 7.06
C THR A 111 -6.87 -12.04 5.56
N SER A 112 -8.09 -11.73 5.12
CA SER A 112 -8.37 -11.28 3.75
C SER A 112 -7.93 -9.84 3.47
N PHE A 113 -7.21 -9.18 4.39
CA PHE A 113 -6.70 -7.83 4.16
C PHE A 113 -5.62 -7.83 3.07
N ASP A 114 -5.90 -7.06 2.03
CA ASP A 114 -5.00 -6.75 0.94
C ASP A 114 -4.83 -5.22 0.78
N PRO A 115 -3.60 -4.70 0.68
CA PRO A 115 -3.34 -3.27 0.44
C PRO A 115 -3.89 -2.74 -0.88
N VAL A 116 -3.80 -3.50 -1.98
CA VAL A 116 -4.29 -3.07 -3.29
C VAL A 116 -5.82 -2.94 -3.26
N GLU A 117 -6.51 -3.86 -2.60
CA GLU A 117 -7.96 -3.76 -2.39
C GLU A 117 -8.35 -2.58 -1.49
N LEU A 118 -7.53 -2.23 -0.48
CA LEU A 118 -7.74 -1.00 0.28
C LEU A 118 -7.60 0.25 -0.61
N HIS A 119 -6.63 0.27 -1.53
CA HIS A 119 -6.47 1.36 -2.48
C HIS A 119 -7.68 1.46 -3.42
N ASN A 120 -8.15 0.34 -3.96
CA ASN A 120 -9.35 0.27 -4.80
C ASN A 120 -10.59 0.76 -4.03
N ALA A 121 -10.71 0.39 -2.75
CA ALA A 121 -11.76 0.91 -1.88
C ALA A 121 -11.64 2.42 -1.65
N ALA A 122 -10.42 2.96 -1.52
CA ALA A 122 -10.19 4.40 -1.42
C ALA A 122 -10.65 5.14 -2.68
N ILE A 123 -10.28 4.65 -3.86
CA ILE A 123 -10.71 5.22 -5.15
C ILE A 123 -12.25 5.24 -5.25
N ARG A 124 -12.91 4.17 -4.80
CA ARG A 124 -14.38 4.04 -4.85
C ARG A 124 -15.11 4.76 -3.70
N GLY A 125 -14.39 5.38 -2.76
CA GLY A 125 -14.98 5.96 -1.56
C GLY A 125 -15.62 4.93 -0.61
N LYS A 126 -15.17 3.67 -0.64
CA LYS A 126 -15.71 2.51 0.10
C LYS A 126 -14.74 1.97 1.18
N ILE A 127 -13.86 2.82 1.70
CA ILE A 127 -12.81 2.40 2.65
C ILE A 127 -13.42 1.80 3.92
N PHE A 128 -14.47 2.41 4.46
CA PHE A 128 -15.07 1.95 5.70
C PHE A 128 -15.76 0.59 5.53
N GLU A 129 -16.40 0.37 4.39
CA GLU A 129 -17.02 -0.90 4.00
C GLU A 129 -15.97 -2.00 3.92
N TYR A 130 -14.85 -1.72 3.23
CA TYR A 130 -13.73 -2.65 3.13
C TYR A 130 -13.11 -2.95 4.51
N ALA A 131 -12.79 -1.92 5.28
CA ALA A 131 -12.23 -2.08 6.63
C ALA A 131 -13.18 -2.84 7.57
N SER A 132 -14.50 -2.65 7.44
CA SER A 132 -15.53 -3.37 8.22
C SER A 132 -15.67 -4.85 7.85
N GLY A 133 -15.23 -5.24 6.64
CA GLY A 133 -15.11 -6.64 6.25
C GLY A 133 -13.93 -7.34 6.94
N VAL A 134 -12.91 -6.59 7.34
CA VAL A 134 -11.68 -7.11 7.98
C VAL A 134 -11.74 -6.98 9.51
N LEU A 135 -12.20 -5.84 10.02
CA LEU A 135 -12.21 -5.48 11.43
C LEU A 135 -13.63 -5.35 11.99
N LYS A 136 -13.79 -5.69 13.27
CA LYS A 136 -15.05 -5.48 13.99
C LYS A 136 -15.05 -4.11 14.67
N PHE A 137 -16.07 -3.31 14.36
CA PHE A 137 -16.26 -1.98 14.94
C PHE A 137 -17.44 -1.91 15.92
N LYS A 138 -17.23 -1.25 17.07
CA LYS A 138 -18.33 -0.91 18.00
C LYS A 138 -19.24 0.17 17.39
N LYS A 139 -20.49 0.26 17.85
CA LYS A 139 -21.51 1.19 17.29
C LYS A 139 -21.02 2.66 17.24
N GLY A 140 -20.35 3.13 18.28
CA GLY A 140 -19.76 4.49 18.32
C GLY A 140 -18.61 4.69 17.33
N GLN A 141 -17.76 3.67 17.15
CA GLN A 141 -16.64 3.70 16.21
C GLN A 141 -17.11 3.72 14.76
N LYS A 142 -18.21 3.02 14.43
CA LYS A 142 -18.75 3.01 13.05
C LYS A 142 -19.03 4.43 12.57
N LYS A 143 -19.78 5.23 13.36
CA LYS A 143 -20.11 6.61 12.98
C LYS A 143 -18.86 7.48 12.79
N LEU A 144 -17.85 7.29 13.64
CA LEU A 144 -16.57 8.00 13.53
C LEU A 144 -15.84 7.63 12.24
N TYR A 145 -15.57 6.34 12.00
CA TYR A 145 -14.80 5.90 10.84
C TYR A 145 -15.54 6.08 9.52
N THR A 146 -16.87 5.96 9.47
CA THR A 146 -17.66 6.33 8.27
C THR A 146 -17.48 7.80 7.90
N ARG A 147 -17.28 8.69 8.88
CA ARG A 147 -17.02 10.12 8.62
C ARG A 147 -15.57 10.35 8.20
N LEU A 148 -14.61 9.75 8.93
CA LEU A 148 -13.20 9.95 8.69
C LEU A 148 -12.75 9.38 7.34
N MET A 149 -13.21 8.19 6.97
CA MET A 149 -12.77 7.46 5.78
C MET A 149 -13.48 7.89 4.48
N ARG A 150 -14.02 9.10 4.43
CA ARG A 150 -14.59 9.66 3.20
C ARG A 150 -13.48 10.18 2.31
N ASN A 151 -13.38 9.62 1.11
CA ASN A 151 -12.60 10.22 0.04
C ASN A 151 -13.41 11.39 -0.57
N PRO A 152 -12.88 12.63 -0.61
CA PRO A 152 -13.59 13.78 -1.17
C PRO A 152 -13.73 13.76 -2.71
N TYR A 153 -13.00 12.88 -3.41
CA TYR A 153 -13.07 12.73 -4.88
C TYR A 153 -13.17 11.25 -5.30
N PRO A 154 -14.25 10.52 -4.96
CA PRO A 154 -14.38 9.16 -5.46
C PRO A 154 -14.42 9.17 -6.99
N LEU A 155 -13.61 8.31 -7.63
CA LEU A 155 -13.63 8.16 -9.08
C LEU A 155 -14.73 7.16 -9.46
N ALA A 156 -15.49 7.48 -10.51
CA ALA A 156 -16.47 6.55 -11.05
C ALA A 156 -15.77 5.30 -11.61
N GLU A 157 -16.43 4.14 -11.50
CA GLU A 157 -16.00 2.92 -12.19
C GLU A 157 -16.10 3.17 -13.70
N TYR A 158 -14.98 3.06 -14.41
CA TYR A 158 -14.94 3.05 -15.89
C TYR A 158 -15.14 1.63 -16.40
#